data_AF-A0AAR2LNS8-F1
#
_entry.id   AF-A0AAR2LNS8-F1
#
_cell.length_a   1.000
_cell.length_b   1.000
_cell.length_c   1.000
_cell.angle_alpha   90.00
_cell.angle_beta   90.00
_cell.angle_gamma   90.00
#
_symmetry.space_group_name_H-M   'P 1'
#
loop_
_entity.id
_entity.type
_entity.pdbx_description
1 polymer ?
#
loop_
_entity_poly.entity_id
_entity_poly.type
_entity_poly.pdbx_seq_one_letter_code
_entity_poly.pdbx_strand_id
1 'polypeptide(L)'
;MKENRFSQNKCDYFLSYRKIEGLEHMASLQILNLASNSIEQVPFWLAKKLRSLQTLNLQNNKIFSLHELSRLKLLKNLTELMLADNPVSDLAHYRLFLIFHLRSLLLLFKLLFFCICTEQYRCSR
;
A
#
# COMPACT_ATOMS: atom_id res chain seq x y z
N MET A 1 20.97 -11.80 21.12
CA MET A 1 19.53 -12.14 21.21
C MET A 1 18.79 -11.16 20.32
N LYS A 2 18.04 -11.48 19.28
CA LYS A 2 17.72 -12.72 18.57
C LYS A 2 17.82 -12.41 17.08
N GLU A 3 18.21 -13.43 16.32
CA GLU A 3 18.08 -13.51 14.88
C GLU A 3 16.66 -13.16 14.43
N ASN A 4 16.52 -12.54 13.25
CA ASN A 4 15.56 -13.07 12.29
C ASN A 4 15.99 -12.78 10.85
N ARG A 5 16.34 -13.89 10.19
CA ARG A 5 16.58 -14.04 8.76
C ARG A 5 15.27 -13.82 8.02
N PHE A 6 15.20 -12.76 7.22
CA PHE A 6 14.44 -12.76 5.95
C PHE A 6 15.33 -12.15 4.88
N SER A 7 16.25 -12.98 4.39
CA SER A 7 17.01 -12.74 3.18
C SER A 7 16.09 -13.01 1.97
N GLN A 8 15.87 -12.01 1.12
CA GLN A 8 16.14 -12.07 -0.33
C GLN A 8 15.38 -10.95 -1.05
N ASN A 9 16.12 -10.22 -1.90
CA ASN A 9 15.71 -9.05 -2.69
C ASN A 9 15.70 -7.72 -1.93
N LYS A 10 16.81 -7.45 -1.24
CA LYS A 10 17.30 -6.08 -1.12
C LYS A 10 17.89 -5.71 -2.49
N CYS A 11 17.03 -5.41 -3.45
CA CYS A 11 17.49 -4.70 -4.62
C CYS A 11 17.87 -3.31 -4.11
N ASP A 12 19.16 -3.00 -4.14
CA ASP A 12 19.73 -1.70 -3.81
C ASP A 12 19.33 -0.67 -4.88
N TYR A 13 18.02 -0.44 -5.04
CA TYR A 13 17.51 0.76 -5.67
C TYR A 13 17.81 1.90 -4.71
N PHE A 14 18.41 2.97 -5.22
CA PHE A 14 18.68 4.20 -4.47
C PHE A 14 17.35 4.80 -3.98
N LEU A 15 16.84 4.30 -2.86
CA LEU A 15 15.78 4.93 -2.09
C LEU A 15 16.44 6.12 -1.39
N SER A 16 16.51 7.25 -2.09
CA SER A 16 16.90 8.55 -1.53
C SER A 16 15.86 8.95 -0.49
N TYR A 17 15.92 8.35 0.71
CA TYR A 17 15.29 8.62 2.02
C TYR A 17 13.81 9.09 2.08
N ARG A 18 13.13 9.30 0.95
CA ARG A 18 11.82 9.94 0.78
C ARG A 18 11.15 9.62 -0.57
N LYS A 19 11.92 9.24 -1.60
CA LYS A 19 11.41 8.99 -2.97
C LYS A 19 11.80 7.60 -3.48
N ILE A 20 10.89 7.04 -4.26
CA ILE A 20 11.11 5.80 -5.03
C ILE A 20 11.74 6.24 -6.35
N GLU A 21 12.87 5.66 -6.74
CA GLU A 21 13.58 5.92 -8.01
C GLU A 21 14.21 4.60 -8.52
N GLY A 22 14.48 4.51 -9.83
CA GLY A 22 15.17 3.36 -10.43
C GLY A 22 14.33 2.12 -10.77
N LEU A 23 13.02 2.12 -10.51
CA LEU A 23 12.11 0.99 -10.88
C LEU A 23 11.40 1.19 -12.22
N GLU A 24 11.74 2.23 -12.98
CA GLU A 24 10.95 2.66 -14.14
C GLU A 24 10.87 1.64 -15.28
N HIS A 25 11.83 0.72 -15.34
CA HIS A 25 11.93 -0.30 -16.38
C HIS A 25 11.38 -1.67 -15.96
N MET A 26 10.93 -1.82 -14.70
CA MET A 26 10.51 -3.09 -14.14
C MET A 26 9.04 -3.42 -14.43
N ALA A 27 8.65 -3.44 -15.70
CA ALA A 27 7.27 -3.63 -16.10
C ALA A 27 6.66 -4.97 -15.66
N SER A 28 7.50 -6.01 -15.47
CA SER A 28 7.12 -7.35 -15.04
C SER A 28 7.07 -7.54 -13.52
N LEU A 29 7.41 -6.52 -12.72
CA LEU A 29 7.43 -6.64 -11.26
C LEU A 29 6.01 -6.88 -10.74
N GLN A 30 5.83 -7.97 -9.97
CA GLN A 30 4.54 -8.34 -9.39
C GLN A 30 4.43 -7.96 -7.91
N ILE A 31 5.55 -8.01 -7.18
CA ILE A 31 5.57 -7.74 -5.75
C ILE A 31 6.61 -6.65 -5.49
N LEU A 32 6.18 -5.56 -4.85
CA LEU A 32 7.04 -4.46 -4.44
C LEU A 32 6.88 -4.22 -2.95
N ASN A 33 7.95 -4.50 -2.20
CA ASN A 33 8.00 -4.24 -0.77
C ASN A 33 8.85 -3.00 -0.47
N LEU A 34 8.20 -1.97 0.04
CA LEU A 34 8.78 -0.70 0.45
C LEU A 34 8.44 -0.37 1.91
N ALA A 35 8.13 -1.40 2.71
CA ALA A 35 7.81 -1.21 4.12
C ALA A 35 8.98 -0.64 4.92
N SER A 36 8.68 0.09 6.00
CA SER A 36 9.66 0.68 6.92
C SER A 36 10.65 1.64 6.25
N ASN A 37 10.14 2.49 5.36
CA ASN A 37 10.89 3.59 4.77
C ASN A 37 10.32 4.94 5.24
N SER A 38 10.86 6.05 4.73
CA SER A 38 10.34 7.40 4.99
C SER A 38 9.63 7.99 3.76
N ILE A 39 8.90 7.16 3.02
CA ILE A 39 8.19 7.59 1.80
C ILE A 39 7.00 8.45 2.20
N GLU A 40 6.95 9.68 1.69
CA GLU A 40 5.85 10.60 1.91
C GLU A 40 4.86 10.63 0.73
N GLN A 41 5.35 10.34 -0.47
CA GLN A 41 4.59 10.45 -1.71
C GLN A 41 4.90 9.28 -2.64
N VAL A 42 3.86 8.77 -3.29
CA VAL A 42 4.00 7.75 -4.33
C VAL A 42 4.14 8.43 -5.68
N PRO A 43 5.25 8.25 -6.42
CA PRO A 43 5.47 8.97 -7.65
C PRO A 43 4.52 8.49 -8.75
N PHE A 44 4.08 9.43 -9.59
CA PHE A 44 3.10 9.17 -10.63
C PHE A 44 3.56 8.14 -11.68
N TRP A 45 4.87 8.07 -11.93
CA TRP A 45 5.42 7.10 -12.88
C TRP A 45 5.25 5.66 -12.41
N LEU A 46 5.19 5.40 -11.09
CA LEU A 46 5.09 4.04 -10.53
C LEU A 46 3.86 3.32 -11.08
N ALA A 47 2.71 3.99 -11.03
CA ALA A 47 1.45 3.44 -11.51
C ALA A 47 1.38 3.30 -13.04
N LYS A 48 2.21 4.04 -13.78
CA LYS A 48 2.31 3.96 -15.26
C LYS A 48 3.26 2.86 -15.75
N LYS A 49 4.33 2.62 -15.00
CA LYS A 49 5.45 1.75 -15.40
C LYS A 49 5.30 0.33 -14.86
N LEU A 50 4.91 0.15 -13.60
CA LEU A 50 4.81 -1.15 -12.94
C LEU A 50 3.46 -1.83 -13.21
N ARG A 51 3.10 -2.02 -14.48
CA ARG A 51 1.75 -2.45 -14.87
C ARG A 51 1.38 -3.86 -14.39
N SER A 52 2.36 -4.74 -14.17
CA SER A 52 2.14 -6.09 -13.67
C SER A 52 2.09 -6.19 -12.14
N LEU A 53 2.18 -5.08 -11.41
CA LEU A 53 2.22 -5.09 -9.95
C LEU A 53 0.90 -5.57 -9.36
N GLN A 54 1.00 -6.57 -8.48
CA GLN A 54 -0.11 -7.22 -7.77
C GLN A 54 -0.10 -6.88 -6.28
N THR A 55 1.07 -6.89 -5.66
CA THR A 55 1.24 -6.59 -4.24
C THR A 55 2.16 -5.39 -4.04
N LEU A 56 1.67 -4.38 -3.34
CA LEU A 56 2.43 -3.20 -2.94
C LEU A 56 2.38 -3.06 -1.41
N ASN A 57 3.54 -3.23 -0.78
CA ASN A 57 3.68 -3.00 0.65
C ASN A 57 4.33 -1.65 0.93
N LEU A 58 3.57 -0.74 1.53
CA LEU A 58 4.00 0.60 1.96
C LEU A 58 3.83 0.78 3.48
N GLN A 59 3.73 -0.31 4.25
CA GLN A 59 3.57 -0.24 5.70
C GLN A 59 4.72 0.53 6.36
N ASN A 60 4.44 1.24 7.45
CA ASN A 60 5.43 1.98 8.22
C ASN A 60 6.20 2.99 7.34
N ASN A 61 5.44 3.92 6.76
CA ASN A 61 5.94 5.04 5.94
C ASN A 61 5.26 6.35 6.40
N LYS A 62 5.47 7.44 5.67
CA LYS A 62 4.98 8.78 6.01
C LYS A 62 3.93 9.30 5.03
N ILE A 63 3.18 8.40 4.40
CA ILE A 63 2.14 8.79 3.44
C ILE A 63 0.98 9.40 4.21
N PHE A 64 0.62 10.64 3.87
CA PHE A 64 -0.43 11.39 4.58
C PHE A 64 -1.63 11.76 3.71
N SER A 65 -1.55 11.55 2.39
CA SER A 65 -2.56 12.05 1.44
C SER A 65 -3.25 10.95 0.65
N LEU A 66 -4.58 10.90 0.75
CA LEU A 66 -5.44 10.04 -0.07
C LEU A 66 -5.36 10.37 -1.56
N HIS A 67 -5.13 11.64 -1.89
CA HIS A 67 -4.98 12.07 -3.29
C HIS A 67 -3.81 11.35 -3.97
N GLU A 68 -2.70 11.17 -3.26
CA GLU A 68 -1.54 10.44 -3.79
C GLU A 68 -1.85 8.95 -4.03
N LEU A 69 -2.61 8.33 -3.13
CA LEU A 69 -3.03 6.94 -3.29
C LEU A 69 -4.03 6.73 -4.43
N SER A 70 -4.84 7.74 -4.76
CA SER A 70 -5.78 7.66 -5.89
C SER A 70 -5.07 7.44 -7.24
N ARG A 71 -3.80 7.82 -7.35
CA ARG A 71 -2.96 7.63 -8.55
C ARG A 71 -2.67 6.15 -8.82
N LEU A 72 -2.73 5.30 -7.79
CA LEU A 72 -2.56 3.85 -7.90
C LEU A 72 -3.69 3.18 -8.71
N LYS A 73 -4.78 3.89 -9.03
CA LYS A 73 -5.90 3.36 -9.86
C LYS A 73 -5.50 2.88 -11.25
N LEU A 74 -4.31 3.27 -11.71
CA LEU A 74 -3.74 2.83 -12.98
C LEU A 74 -3.13 1.42 -12.90
N LEU A 75 -2.80 0.94 -11.69
CA LEU A 75 -2.32 -0.42 -11.46
C LEU A 75 -3.50 -1.40 -11.47
N LYS A 76 -3.93 -1.81 -12.67
CA LYS A 76 -5.11 -2.67 -12.85
C LYS A 76 -4.98 -4.06 -12.23
N ASN A 77 -3.75 -4.51 -12.04
CA ASN A 77 -3.46 -5.83 -11.47
C ASN A 77 -3.21 -5.78 -9.96
N LEU A 78 -3.24 -4.60 -9.34
CA LEU A 78 -2.96 -4.45 -7.92
C LEU A 78 -4.13 -5.01 -7.11
N THR A 79 -3.89 -6.14 -6.43
CA THR A 79 -4.86 -6.86 -5.60
C THR A 79 -4.62 -6.61 -4.11
N GLU A 80 -3.38 -6.31 -3.74
CA GLU A 80 -2.94 -6.16 -2.35
C GLU A 80 -2.19 -4.85 -2.14
N LEU A 81 -2.68 -4.03 -1.21
CA LEU A 81 -2.07 -2.77 -0.79
C LEU A 81 -2.01 -2.70 0.73
N MET A 82 -0.79 -2.64 1.28
CA MET A 82 -0.56 -2.53 2.72
C MET A 82 -0.12 -1.10 3.05
N LEU A 83 -0.90 -0.42 3.88
CA LEU A 83 -0.69 0.99 4.29
C LEU A 83 -0.75 1.17 5.81
N ALA A 84 -0.66 0.09 6.58
CA ALA A 84 -0.61 0.19 8.04
C ALA A 84 0.55 1.09 8.47
N ASP A 85 0.43 1.70 9.65
CA ASP A 85 1.48 2.56 10.21
C ASP A 85 1.87 3.72 9.27
N ASN A 86 0.89 4.35 8.62
CA ASN A 86 1.07 5.59 7.86
C ASN A 86 0.07 6.64 8.35
N PRO A 87 0.40 7.95 8.34
CA PRO A 87 -0.57 8.99 8.72
C PRO A 87 -1.91 8.92 7.96
N VAL A 88 -1.90 8.46 6.71
CA VAL A 88 -3.11 8.28 5.89
C VAL A 88 -4.07 7.21 6.45
N SER A 89 -3.58 6.22 7.21
CA SER A 89 -4.43 5.18 7.80
C SER A 89 -5.27 5.67 8.98
N ASP A 90 -4.91 6.82 9.55
CA ASP A 90 -5.65 7.45 10.65
C ASP A 90 -6.78 8.37 10.14
N LEU A 91 -6.80 8.65 8.83
CA LEU A 91 -7.84 9.48 8.23
C LEU A 91 -9.19 8.77 8.23
N ALA A 92 -10.23 9.52 8.59
CA ALA A 92 -11.60 9.06 8.46
C ALA A 92 -11.88 8.61 7.02
N HIS A 93 -12.56 7.47 6.87
CA HIS A 93 -12.97 6.91 5.58
C HIS A 93 -11.82 6.49 4.62
N TYR A 94 -10.56 6.44 5.06
CA TYR A 94 -9.44 6.07 4.16
C TYR A 94 -9.70 4.74 3.43
N ARG A 95 -10.25 3.73 4.14
CA ARG A 95 -10.58 2.42 3.56
C ARG A 95 -11.62 2.51 2.44
N LEU A 96 -12.70 3.24 2.70
CA LEU A 96 -13.80 3.45 1.74
C LEU A 96 -13.29 4.21 0.52
N PHE A 97 -12.46 5.24 0.73
CA PHE A 97 -11.81 5.98 -0.35
C PHE A 97 -10.99 5.04 -1.24
N LEU A 98 -10.15 4.18 -0.64
CA LEU A 98 -9.32 3.25 -1.39
C LEU A 98 -10.14 2.25 -2.19
N ILE A 99 -11.21 1.68 -1.62
CA ILE A 99 -12.07 0.74 -2.36
C ILE A 99 -12.79 1.41 -3.52
N PHE A 100 -13.27 2.64 -3.32
CA PHE A 100 -13.95 3.38 -4.38
C PHE A 100 -13.03 3.68 -5.58
N HIS A 101 -11.78 4.07 -5.30
CA HIS A 101 -10.82 4.50 -6.32
C HIS A 101 -9.98 3.36 -6.90
N LEU A 102 -9.68 2.33 -6.09
CA LEU A 102 -8.80 1.21 -6.41
C LEU A 102 -9.62 -0.08 -6.49
N ARG A 103 -10.48 -0.16 -7.52
CA ARG A 103 -11.44 -1.26 -7.70
C ARG A 103 -10.82 -2.66 -7.86
N SER A 104 -9.52 -2.74 -8.15
CA SER A 104 -8.79 -4.00 -8.28
C SER A 104 -8.36 -4.59 -6.93
N LEU A 105 -8.43 -3.81 -5.83
CA LEU A 105 -8.01 -4.28 -4.52
C LEU A 105 -8.97 -5.34 -3.98
N LEU A 106 -8.46 -6.56 -3.81
CA LEU A 106 -9.19 -7.70 -3.25
C LEU A 106 -9.00 -7.78 -1.73
N LEU A 107 -7.82 -7.39 -1.22
CA LEU A 107 -7.46 -7.61 0.19
C LEU A 107 -7.94 -6.53 1.17
N LEU A 108 -8.35 -5.35 0.69
CA LEU A 108 -8.93 -4.33 1.58
C LEU A 108 -10.33 -4.73 2.10
N PHE A 109 -10.95 -5.72 1.45
CA PHE A 109 -12.26 -6.28 1.83
C PHE A 109 -12.22 -7.15 3.10
N LYS A 110 -11.05 -7.66 3.53
CA LYS A 110 -10.96 -8.40 4.81
C LYS A 110 -11.20 -7.51 6.04
N LEU A 111 -10.98 -6.20 5.94
CA LEU A 111 -11.20 -5.25 7.04
C LEU A 111 -12.59 -4.62 7.07
N LEU A 112 -13.35 -4.69 5.96
CA LEU A 112 -14.69 -4.11 5.89
C LEU A 112 -15.79 -5.06 6.37
N PHE A 113 -15.62 -6.37 6.22
CA PHE A 113 -16.50 -7.33 6.89
C PHE A 113 -16.33 -7.32 8.42
N PHE A 114 -15.13 -7.00 8.92
CA PHE A 114 -14.93 -6.86 10.36
C PHE A 114 -15.63 -5.61 10.92
N CYS A 115 -15.65 -4.51 10.16
CA CYS A 115 -16.27 -3.26 10.61
C CYS A 115 -17.81 -3.31 10.59
N ILE A 116 -18.41 -4.04 9.63
CA ILE A 116 -19.87 -4.26 9.64
C ILE A 116 -20.26 -5.18 10.82
N CYS A 117 -19.39 -6.12 11.22
CA CYS A 117 -19.65 -6.94 12.40
C CYS A 117 -19.50 -6.14 13.70
N THR A 118 -18.53 -5.24 13.85
CA THR A 118 -18.33 -4.53 15.12
C THR A 118 -19.37 -3.44 15.41
N GLU A 119 -20.03 -2.89 14.40
CA GLU A 119 -21.14 -1.92 14.59
C GLU A 119 -22.49 -2.60 14.87
N GLN A 120 -22.62 -3.92 14.69
CA GLN A 120 -23.86 -4.67 14.96
C GLN A 120 -23.85 -5.49 16.27
N TYR A 121 -22.72 -5.58 16.98
CA TYR A 121 -22.67 -6.17 18.33
C TYR A 121 -22.59 -5.11 19.44
N ARG A 122 -23.49 -4.13 19.43
CA ARG A 122 -24.12 -3.70 20.69
C ARG A 122 -25.16 -4.74 21.06
N CYS A 123 -24.69 -5.88 21.57
CA CYS A 123 -25.54 -6.82 22.26
C CYS A 123 -25.49 -6.44 23.75
N SER A 124 -26.67 -6.05 24.23
CA SER A 124 -27.08 -5.75 25.59
C SER A 124 -26.30 -6.49 26.68
N ARG A 125 -25.75 -5.73 27.63
CA ARG A 125 -26.03 -5.90 29.07
C ARG A 125 -26.19 -4.52 29.70
#